data_AF-A0A7S1NN14-F1
#
_entry.id   AF-A0A7S1NN14-F1
#
_cell.length_a   1.000
_cell.length_b   1.000
_cell.length_c   1.000
_cell.angle_alpha   90.00
_cell.angle_beta   90.00
_cell.angle_gamma   90.00
#
_symmetry.space_group_name_H-M   'P 1'
#
loop_
_entity.id
_entity.type
_entity.pdbx_description
1 polymer ?
#
loop_
_entity_poly.entity_id
_entity_poly.type
_entity_poly.pdbx_seq_one_letter_code
_entity_poly.pdbx_strand_id
1 'polypeptide(L)'
;TSARKGTSAILSLVFLMTLAFVVFTCVGVTLFRYQFQCGTHTYGTPRLHFDDWTTSALTLFIIMTGDNWTSPMYQAMSCHKSGLFAAVYFLLFYCFTAFIVLNTFMAIIVDCFAMDEETLVLTAKRMQRKSISPAGLQEFLLRMQEKKEEGVTTQDQDQRKKRRQEALRQFAQATNIEATMSALLDLNPGAGSKWWHRHLFIFRPTSWPVRSSLYVTQHRYFHFLVLFCVCLGTIVMCLYPALEAD
;
A
#
# COMPACT_ATOMS: atom_id res chain seq x y z
N THR A 1 -10.93 -0.82 24.10
CA THR A 1 -12.14 -1.51 23.60
C THR A 1 -12.40 -1.34 22.10
N SER A 2 -11.79 -0.37 21.40
CA SER A 2 -11.91 -0.23 19.93
C SER A 2 -11.18 -1.34 19.14
N ALA A 3 -9.99 -1.76 19.57
CA ALA A 3 -9.21 -2.81 18.90
C ALA A 3 -9.92 -4.18 18.81
N ARG A 4 -10.75 -4.55 19.80
CA ARG A 4 -11.52 -5.81 19.78
C ARG A 4 -12.59 -5.87 18.69
N LYS A 5 -13.09 -4.72 18.22
CA LYS A 5 -14.15 -4.66 17.19
C LYS A 5 -13.59 -4.87 15.78
N GLY A 6 -12.35 -4.45 15.53
CA GLY A 6 -11.66 -4.69 14.26
C GLY A 6 -11.21 -6.16 14.11
N THR A 7 -10.68 -6.74 15.19
CA THR A 7 -10.24 -8.15 15.19
C THR A 7 -11.38 -9.12 14.92
N SER A 8 -12.60 -8.87 15.41
CA SER A 8 -13.75 -9.74 15.14
C SER A 8 -14.18 -9.75 13.68
N ALA A 9 -14.04 -8.63 12.96
CA ALA A 9 -14.37 -8.55 11.54
C ALA A 9 -13.33 -9.31 10.69
N ILE A 10 -12.04 -9.12 10.99
CA ILE A 10 -10.94 -9.82 10.31
C ILE A 10 -11.01 -11.33 10.58
N LEU A 11 -11.26 -11.74 11.84
CA LEU A 11 -11.43 -13.16 12.18
C LEU A 11 -12.61 -13.81 11.46
N SER A 12 -13.72 -13.08 11.30
CA SER A 12 -14.89 -13.57 10.54
C SER A 12 -14.56 -13.75 9.05
N LEU A 13 -13.79 -12.82 8.47
CA LEU A 13 -13.33 -12.92 7.09
C LEU A 13 -12.36 -14.08 6.90
N VAL A 14 -11.35 -14.22 7.77
CA VAL A 14 -10.38 -15.31 7.72
C VAL A 14 -11.10 -16.66 7.88
N PHE A 15 -12.01 -16.78 8.84
CA PHE A 15 -12.82 -17.98 9.03
C PHE A 15 -13.62 -18.35 7.78
N LEU A 16 -14.26 -17.36 7.15
CA LEU A 16 -15.00 -17.56 5.90
C LEU A 16 -14.09 -18.02 4.76
N MET A 17 -12.90 -17.41 4.61
CA MET A 17 -11.94 -17.79 3.59
C MET A 17 -11.39 -19.20 3.81
N THR A 18 -11.07 -19.56 5.05
CA THR A 18 -10.64 -20.92 5.41
C THR A 18 -11.75 -21.93 5.16
N LEU A 19 -13.01 -21.62 5.51
CA LEU A 19 -14.15 -22.49 5.25
C LEU A 19 -14.34 -22.73 3.75
N ALA A 20 -14.31 -21.68 2.95
CA ALA A 20 -14.42 -21.80 1.50
C ALA A 20 -13.28 -22.64 0.90
N PHE A 21 -12.04 -22.46 1.36
CA PHE A 21 -10.91 -23.29 0.95
C PHE A 21 -11.12 -24.79 1.29
N VAL A 22 -11.65 -25.08 2.49
CA VAL A 22 -12.00 -26.45 2.89
C VAL A 22 -13.10 -27.03 2.00
N VAL A 23 -14.12 -26.23 1.66
CA VAL A 23 -15.18 -26.66 0.73
C VAL A 23 -14.60 -27.02 -0.64
N PHE A 24 -13.73 -26.17 -1.22
CA PHE A 24 -13.06 -26.48 -2.48
C PHE A 24 -12.21 -27.76 -2.38
N THR A 25 -11.49 -27.95 -1.26
CA THR A 25 -10.73 -29.18 -1.02
C THR A 25 -11.63 -30.41 -1.02
N CYS A 26 -12.76 -30.36 -0.29
CA CYS A 26 -13.72 -31.46 -0.23
C CYS A 26 -14.32 -31.75 -1.62
N VAL A 27 -14.72 -30.70 -2.35
CA VAL A 27 -15.25 -30.83 -3.72
C VAL A 27 -14.19 -31.45 -4.64
N GLY A 28 -12.95 -30.97 -4.60
CA GLY A 28 -11.84 -31.50 -5.39
C GLY A 28 -11.59 -32.99 -5.16
N VAL A 29 -11.57 -33.42 -3.89
CA VAL A 29 -11.50 -34.86 -3.54
C VAL A 29 -12.68 -35.61 -4.14
N THR A 30 -13.91 -35.10 -4.03
CA THR A 30 -15.08 -35.82 -4.57
C THR A 30 -15.10 -35.91 -6.10
N LEU A 31 -14.55 -34.91 -6.81
CA LEU A 31 -14.57 -34.85 -8.27
C LEU A 31 -13.41 -35.61 -8.92
N PHE A 32 -12.22 -35.55 -8.32
CA PHE A 32 -10.98 -35.98 -8.96
C PHE A 32 -10.31 -37.18 -8.29
N ARG A 33 -10.97 -37.82 -7.32
CA ARG A 33 -10.42 -38.97 -6.60
C ARG A 33 -9.98 -40.07 -7.56
N TYR A 34 -8.72 -40.49 -7.46
CA TYR A 34 -8.10 -41.55 -8.27
C TYR A 34 -8.17 -41.31 -9.79
N GLN A 35 -8.57 -40.12 -10.24
CA GLN A 35 -8.68 -39.82 -11.66
C GLN A 35 -7.32 -39.48 -12.26
N PHE A 36 -6.39 -38.93 -11.48
CA PHE A 36 -5.11 -38.37 -11.96
C PHE A 36 -4.11 -39.43 -12.47
N GLN A 37 -4.46 -40.71 -12.48
CA GLN A 37 -3.61 -41.82 -12.92
C GLN A 37 -3.70 -42.11 -14.42
N CYS A 38 -4.51 -41.38 -15.19
CA CYS A 38 -4.60 -41.60 -16.63
C CYS A 38 -3.26 -41.23 -17.31
N GLY A 39 -2.63 -42.20 -17.99
CA GLY A 39 -1.41 -41.97 -18.77
C GLY A 39 -0.06 -42.11 -18.03
N THR A 40 -0.04 -42.30 -16.71
CA THR A 40 1.21 -42.46 -15.92
C THR A 40 1.42 -43.86 -15.34
N HIS A 41 0.93 -44.91 -16.02
CA HIS A 41 1.12 -46.31 -15.56
C HIS A 41 2.60 -46.70 -15.33
N THR A 42 3.54 -46.00 -15.98
CA THR A 42 4.99 -46.25 -15.88
C THR A 42 5.70 -45.49 -14.75
N TYR A 43 5.12 -44.42 -14.21
CA TYR A 43 5.80 -43.50 -13.26
C TYR A 43 5.05 -43.27 -11.93
N GLY A 44 3.89 -43.90 -11.73
CA GLY A 44 3.12 -43.84 -10.48
C GLY A 44 2.18 -42.63 -10.38
N THR A 45 1.62 -42.41 -9.19
CA THR A 45 0.73 -41.28 -8.90
C THR A 45 1.48 -39.95 -8.93
N PRO A 46 0.98 -38.93 -9.64
CA PRO A 46 1.57 -37.60 -9.64
C PRO A 46 1.66 -37.03 -8.22
N ARG A 47 2.67 -36.19 -7.94
CA ARG A 47 2.81 -35.52 -6.63
C ARG A 47 1.67 -34.56 -6.32
N LEU A 48 1.06 -33.98 -7.36
CA LEU A 48 -0.09 -33.09 -7.26
C LEU A 48 -1.33 -33.88 -7.70
N HIS A 49 -2.09 -34.36 -6.73
CA HIS A 49 -3.24 -35.23 -6.97
C HIS A 49 -4.32 -35.03 -5.90
N PHE A 50 -5.52 -35.57 -6.17
CA PHE A 50 -6.72 -35.35 -5.37
C PHE A 50 -7.24 -36.64 -4.68
N ASP A 51 -6.35 -37.58 -4.35
CA ASP A 51 -6.78 -38.89 -3.80
C ASP A 51 -7.15 -38.80 -2.31
N ASP A 52 -6.38 -38.01 -1.56
CA ASP A 52 -6.55 -37.77 -0.13
C ASP A 52 -6.85 -36.30 0.15
N TRP A 53 -7.57 -36.03 1.23
CA TRP A 53 -7.90 -34.67 1.64
C TRP A 53 -6.66 -33.81 1.87
N THR A 54 -5.65 -34.34 2.56
CA THR A 54 -4.41 -33.59 2.88
C THR A 54 -3.63 -33.24 1.61
N THR A 55 -3.48 -34.18 0.68
CA THR A 55 -2.76 -33.94 -0.57
C THR A 55 -3.53 -33.02 -1.52
N SER A 56 -4.87 -33.11 -1.50
CA SER A 56 -5.74 -32.18 -2.22
C SER A 56 -5.62 -30.75 -1.70
N ALA A 57 -5.62 -30.59 -0.37
CA ALA A 57 -5.43 -29.30 0.28
C ALA A 57 -4.06 -28.69 -0.10
N LEU A 58 -3.00 -29.50 -0.08
CA LEU A 58 -1.66 -29.08 -0.48
C LEU A 58 -1.59 -28.72 -1.97
N THR A 59 -2.24 -29.50 -2.84
CA THR A 59 -2.33 -29.22 -4.28
C THR A 59 -3.05 -27.90 -4.54
N LEU A 60 -4.19 -27.67 -3.88
CA LEU A 60 -4.92 -26.40 -3.98
C LEU A 60 -4.14 -25.23 -3.39
N PHE A 61 -3.35 -25.44 -2.34
CA PHE A 61 -2.46 -24.42 -1.79
C PHE A 61 -1.36 -24.02 -2.79
N ILE A 62 -0.76 -24.97 -3.49
CA ILE A 62 0.24 -24.71 -4.55
C ILE A 62 -0.41 -23.92 -5.71
N ILE A 63 -1.60 -24.34 -6.14
CA ILE A 63 -2.39 -23.59 -7.14
C ILE A 63 -2.69 -22.17 -6.64
N MET A 64 -3.03 -22.02 -5.36
CA MET A 64 -3.32 -20.72 -4.73
C MET A 64 -2.11 -19.78 -4.79
N THR A 65 -0.89 -20.31 -4.66
CA THR A 65 0.35 -19.54 -4.82
C THR A 65 0.68 -19.18 -6.27
N GLY A 66 -0.05 -19.72 -7.25
CA GLY A 66 0.20 -19.51 -8.67
C GLY A 66 1.38 -20.32 -9.21
N ASP A 67 1.90 -21.28 -8.44
CA ASP A 67 2.98 -22.15 -8.87
C ASP A 67 2.41 -23.42 -9.50
N ASN A 68 2.95 -23.80 -10.66
CA ASN A 68 2.62 -25.02 -11.39
C ASN A 68 1.12 -25.38 -11.43
N TRP A 69 0.23 -24.38 -11.54
CA TRP A 69 -1.22 -24.56 -11.46
C TRP A 69 -1.82 -25.21 -12.72
N THR A 70 -1.11 -25.08 -13.83
CA THR A 70 -1.52 -25.64 -15.13
C THR A 70 -1.40 -27.15 -15.18
N SER A 71 -0.40 -27.75 -14.51
CA SER A 71 -0.16 -29.19 -14.48
C SER A 71 -1.35 -29.98 -13.92
N PRO A 72 -1.84 -29.74 -12.68
CA PRO A 72 -2.99 -30.46 -12.14
C PRO A 72 -4.29 -30.15 -12.90
N MET A 73 -4.43 -28.95 -13.49
CA MET A 73 -5.58 -28.60 -14.34
C MET A 73 -5.59 -29.45 -15.61
N TYR A 74 -4.51 -29.47 -16.38
CA TYR A 74 -4.43 -30.25 -17.62
C TYR A 74 -4.55 -31.75 -17.36
N GLN A 75 -4.00 -32.23 -16.25
CA GLN A 75 -4.16 -33.61 -15.84
C GLN A 75 -5.62 -33.94 -15.50
N ALA A 76 -6.31 -33.06 -14.76
CA ALA A 76 -7.73 -33.23 -14.50
C ALA A 76 -8.57 -33.19 -15.80
N MET A 77 -8.26 -32.29 -16.72
CA MET A 77 -8.96 -32.19 -18.01
C MET A 77 -8.77 -33.44 -18.88
N SER A 78 -7.57 -34.02 -18.86
CA SER A 78 -7.23 -35.20 -19.65
C SER A 78 -7.81 -36.49 -19.07
N CYS A 79 -7.89 -36.58 -17.74
CA CYS A 79 -8.33 -37.80 -17.07
C CYS A 79 -9.81 -37.83 -16.71
N HIS A 80 -10.45 -36.67 -16.55
CA HIS A 80 -11.85 -36.61 -16.19
C HIS A 80 -12.75 -36.78 -17.42
N LYS A 81 -13.86 -37.50 -17.27
CA LYS A 81 -14.82 -37.77 -18.36
C LYS A 81 -15.37 -36.50 -19.03
N SER A 82 -15.42 -35.39 -18.29
CA SER A 82 -15.77 -34.08 -18.81
C SER A 82 -14.63 -33.10 -18.54
N GLY A 83 -13.68 -33.03 -19.47
CA GLY A 83 -12.52 -32.13 -19.35
C GLY A 83 -12.93 -30.65 -19.19
N LEU A 84 -14.02 -30.23 -19.83
CA LEU A 84 -14.57 -28.88 -19.68
C LEU A 84 -15.01 -28.60 -18.23
N PHE A 85 -15.70 -29.56 -17.59
CA PHE A 85 -16.15 -29.41 -16.21
C PHE A 85 -14.97 -29.33 -15.22
N ALA A 86 -13.91 -30.10 -15.48
CA ALA A 86 -12.68 -30.00 -14.72
C ALA A 86 -12.05 -28.61 -14.84
N ALA A 87 -11.95 -28.07 -16.06
CA ALA A 87 -11.42 -26.73 -16.30
C ALA A 87 -12.21 -25.64 -15.55
N VAL A 88 -13.55 -25.72 -15.55
CA VAL A 88 -14.41 -24.78 -14.83
C VAL A 88 -14.15 -24.81 -13.33
N TYR A 89 -13.95 -25.98 -12.72
CA TYR A 89 -13.61 -26.08 -11.30
C TYR A 89 -12.30 -25.32 -10.96
N PHE A 90 -11.23 -25.55 -11.73
CA PHE A 90 -9.94 -24.87 -11.50
C PHE A 90 -10.03 -23.37 -11.76
N LEU A 91 -10.79 -22.95 -12.77
CA LEU A 91 -11.03 -21.54 -13.07
C LEU A 91 -11.76 -20.84 -11.90
N LEU A 92 -12.81 -21.45 -11.36
CA LEU A 92 -13.54 -20.90 -10.21
C LEU A 92 -12.64 -20.79 -8.98
N PHE A 93 -11.82 -21.81 -8.71
CA PHE A 93 -10.86 -21.78 -7.62
C PHE A 93 -9.79 -20.69 -7.81
N TYR A 94 -9.32 -20.48 -9.05
CA TYR A 94 -8.35 -19.45 -9.38
C TYR A 94 -8.93 -18.04 -9.22
N CYS A 95 -10.16 -17.80 -9.70
CA CYS A 95 -10.88 -16.55 -9.49
C CYS A 95 -11.10 -16.26 -8.00
N PHE A 96 -11.49 -17.28 -7.23
CA PHE A 96 -11.66 -17.17 -5.78
C PHE A 96 -10.33 -16.82 -5.08
N THR A 97 -9.24 -17.47 -5.47
CA THR A 97 -7.89 -17.15 -4.97
C THR A 97 -7.50 -15.71 -5.29
N ALA A 98 -7.71 -15.26 -6.53
CA ALA A 98 -7.40 -13.90 -6.95
C ALA A 98 -8.19 -12.87 -6.11
N PHE A 99 -9.45 -13.17 -5.77
CA PHE A 99 -10.25 -12.34 -4.88
C PHE A 99 -9.67 -12.28 -3.46
N ILE A 100 -9.19 -13.40 -2.89
CA ILE A 100 -8.51 -13.42 -1.59
C ILE A 100 -7.26 -12.54 -1.61
N VAL A 101 -6.40 -12.73 -2.61
CA VAL A 101 -5.13 -11.98 -2.73
C VAL A 101 -5.42 -10.49 -2.87
N LEU A 102 -6.39 -10.11 -3.70
CA LEU A 102 -6.81 -8.72 -3.86
C LEU A 102 -7.35 -8.13 -2.54
N ASN A 103 -8.21 -8.85 -1.82
CA ASN A 103 -8.76 -8.39 -0.56
C ASN A 103 -7.67 -8.23 0.51
N THR A 104 -6.70 -9.13 0.54
CA THR A 104 -5.55 -9.07 1.46
C THR A 104 -4.66 -7.87 1.10
N PHE A 105 -4.41 -7.64 -0.19
CA PHE A 105 -3.65 -6.51 -0.67
C PHE A 105 -4.33 -5.16 -0.37
N MET A 106 -5.64 -5.07 -0.59
CA MET A 106 -6.42 -3.89 -0.23
C MET A 106 -6.41 -3.62 1.27
N ALA A 107 -6.53 -4.66 2.10
CA ALA A 107 -6.42 -4.52 3.55
C ALA A 107 -5.05 -3.96 3.95
N ILE A 108 -3.95 -4.50 3.39
CA ILE A 108 -2.58 -3.99 3.64
C ILE A 108 -2.45 -2.52 3.23
N ILE A 109 -2.96 -2.13 2.06
CA ILE A 109 -2.89 -0.75 1.58
C ILE A 109 -3.66 0.20 2.51
N VAL A 110 -4.88 -0.18 2.91
CA VAL A 110 -5.71 0.63 3.81
C VAL A 110 -5.02 0.80 5.16
N ASP A 111 -4.42 -0.27 5.69
CA ASP A 111 -3.67 -0.21 6.94
C ASP A 111 -2.46 0.72 6.82
N CYS A 112 -1.71 0.65 5.71
CA CYS A 112 -0.60 1.57 5.44
C CYS A 112 -1.04 3.05 5.43
N PHE A 113 -2.15 3.38 4.75
CA PHE A 113 -2.66 4.75 4.71
C PHE A 113 -3.23 5.21 6.06
N ALA A 114 -3.87 4.33 6.81
CA ALA A 114 -4.42 4.66 8.12
C ALA A 114 -3.31 4.97 9.15
N MET A 115 -2.17 4.27 9.09
CA MET A 115 -1.02 4.55 9.96
C MET A 115 -0.41 5.94 9.68
N ASP A 116 -0.33 6.36 8.42
CA ASP A 116 0.15 7.69 8.04
C ASP A 116 -0.79 8.80 8.54
N GLU A 117 -2.11 8.59 8.50
CA GLU A 117 -3.08 9.56 9.02
C GLU A 117 -3.04 9.64 10.56
N GLU A 118 -2.99 8.51 11.26
CA GLU A 118 -2.94 8.48 12.73
C GLU A 118 -1.68 9.15 13.26
N THR A 119 -0.52 8.93 12.63
CA THR A 119 0.74 9.57 13.03
C THR A 119 0.72 11.08 12.84
N LEU A 120 0.08 11.60 11.78
CA LEU A 120 -0.13 13.03 11.58
C LEU A 120 -1.05 13.64 12.64
N VAL A 121 -2.16 12.97 12.96
CA VAL A 121 -3.08 13.44 14.01
C VAL A 121 -2.41 13.44 15.39
N LEU A 122 -1.61 12.41 15.70
CA LEU A 122 -0.87 12.33 16.97
C LEU A 122 0.24 13.38 17.06
N THR A 123 0.95 13.66 15.98
CA THR A 123 1.97 14.72 15.94
C THR A 123 1.34 16.11 16.06
N ALA A 124 0.23 16.38 15.38
CA ALA A 124 -0.54 17.61 15.54
C ALA A 124 -1.04 17.80 16.99
N LYS A 125 -1.63 16.75 17.60
CA LYS A 125 -2.04 16.77 19.01
C LYS A 125 -0.86 17.00 19.97
N ARG A 126 0.33 16.45 19.69
CA ARG A 126 1.55 16.69 20.48
C ARG A 126 2.04 18.14 20.36
N MET A 127 1.96 18.74 19.17
CA MET A 127 2.32 20.15 18.98
C MET A 127 1.37 21.07 19.76
N GLN A 128 0.07 20.79 19.75
CA GLN A 128 -0.93 21.56 20.52
C GLN A 128 -0.76 21.40 22.03
N ARG A 129 -0.40 20.19 22.52
CA ARG A 129 -0.21 19.95 23.96
C ARG A 129 1.04 20.64 24.51
N LYS A 130 2.07 20.84 23.68
CA LYS A 130 3.28 21.60 24.07
C LYS A 130 3.06 23.12 24.10
N SER A 131 2.09 23.66 23.35
CA SER A 131 1.83 25.11 23.34
C SER A 131 0.88 25.59 24.44
N ILE A 132 0.16 24.70 25.14
CA ILE A 132 -0.82 25.07 26.19
C ILE A 132 -0.69 24.14 27.41
N SER A 133 0.46 24.16 28.08
CA SER A 133 0.54 23.78 29.50
C SER A 133 0.53 25.07 30.32
N PRO A 134 -0.58 25.43 31.00
CA PRO A 134 -0.63 26.64 31.83
C PRO A 134 0.39 26.59 32.98
N ALA A 135 0.73 25.39 33.47
CA ALA A 135 1.80 25.19 34.44
C ALA A 135 3.18 25.49 33.84
N GLY A 136 3.42 25.09 32.58
CA GLY A 136 4.66 25.40 31.87
C GLY A 136 4.79 26.88 31.53
N LEU A 137 3.68 27.57 31.24
CA LEU A 137 3.66 29.02 31.00
C LEU A 137 3.91 29.80 32.29
N GLN A 138 3.35 29.35 33.41
CA GLN A 138 3.56 29.98 34.72
C GLN A 138 5.01 29.80 35.19
N GLU A 139 5.58 28.60 35.03
CA GLU A 139 6.99 28.37 35.35
C GLU A 139 7.94 29.07 34.36
N PHE A 140 7.56 29.20 33.08
CA PHE A 140 8.32 29.98 32.10
C PHE A 140 8.28 31.48 32.39
N LEU A 141 7.13 32.02 32.81
CA LEU A 141 7.00 33.44 33.20
C LEU A 141 7.78 33.74 34.49
N LEU A 142 7.75 32.83 35.47
CA LEU A 142 8.56 32.96 36.68
C LEU A 142 10.05 32.88 36.37
N ARG A 143 10.49 31.92 35.54
CA ARG A 143 11.89 31.85 35.08
C ARG A 143 12.29 33.05 34.22
N MET A 144 11.36 33.65 33.46
CA MET A 144 11.60 34.89 32.70
C MET A 144 11.71 36.13 33.60
N GLN A 145 11.05 36.14 34.76
CA GLN A 145 11.23 37.18 35.78
C GLN A 145 12.57 36.97 36.51
N GLU A 146 12.90 35.74 36.86
CA GLU A 146 14.14 35.38 37.57
C GLU A 146 15.39 35.65 36.70
N LYS A 147 15.35 35.30 35.40
CA LYS A 147 16.44 35.60 34.45
C LYS A 147 16.58 37.08 34.10
N LYS A 148 15.63 37.92 34.49
CA LYS A 148 15.72 39.38 34.29
C LYS A 148 16.52 40.04 35.41
N GLU A 149 16.68 39.37 36.55
CA GLU A 149 17.43 39.87 37.71
C GLU A 149 18.85 39.28 37.79
N GLU A 150 19.11 38.10 37.21
CA GLU A 150 20.44 37.50 37.17
C GLU A 150 21.05 37.47 35.76
N GLY A 151 21.98 38.39 35.47
CA GLY A 151 23.03 38.14 34.48
C GLY A 151 23.12 39.12 33.30
N VAL A 152 23.88 40.19 33.53
CA VAL A 152 24.53 41.05 32.54
C VAL A 152 25.36 40.24 31.53
N THR A 153 25.06 40.35 30.24
CA THR A 153 25.97 40.95 29.23
C THR A 153 25.12 41.57 28.13
N THR A 154 24.59 42.75 28.43
CA THR A 154 23.60 43.48 27.63
C THR A 154 24.13 43.92 26.26
N GLN A 155 25.44 44.03 26.05
CA GLN A 155 25.95 44.64 24.81
C GLN A 155 25.91 43.72 23.59
N ASP A 156 26.22 42.43 23.72
CA ASP A 156 26.36 41.53 22.56
C ASP A 156 24.97 41.03 22.06
N GLN A 157 24.04 40.83 22.99
CA GLN A 157 22.63 40.51 22.69
C GLN A 157 21.90 41.69 22.03
N ASP A 158 22.21 42.92 22.46
CA ASP A 158 21.54 44.12 21.94
C ASP A 158 22.07 44.50 20.55
N GLN A 159 23.36 44.29 20.28
CA GLN A 159 23.94 44.44 18.93
C GLN A 159 23.34 43.45 17.92
N ARG A 160 23.11 42.20 18.33
CA ARG A 160 22.51 41.17 17.46
C ARG A 160 21.04 41.44 17.17
N LYS A 161 20.30 42.00 18.15
CA LYS A 161 18.92 42.46 17.97
C LYS A 161 18.83 43.68 17.06
N LYS A 162 19.75 44.65 17.19
CA LYS A 162 19.87 45.80 16.29
C LYS A 162 20.16 45.39 14.85
N ARG A 163 21.16 44.53 14.62
CA ARG A 163 21.47 43.99 13.27
C ARG A 163 20.29 43.23 12.66
N ARG A 164 19.55 42.47 13.47
CA ARG A 164 18.35 41.74 13.02
C ARG A 164 17.17 42.67 12.71
N GLN A 165 17.00 43.75 13.48
CA GLN A 165 16.00 44.79 13.22
C GLN A 165 16.34 45.61 11.97
N GLU A 166 17.61 45.91 11.73
CA GLU A 166 18.09 46.59 10.53
C GLU A 166 17.87 45.73 9.29
N ALA A 167 18.20 44.42 9.35
CA ALA A 167 17.90 43.47 8.28
C ALA A 167 16.40 43.36 8.01
N LEU A 168 15.55 43.28 9.05
CA LEU A 168 14.09 43.23 8.91
C LEU A 168 13.50 44.53 8.31
N ARG A 169 14.10 45.69 8.59
CA ARG A 169 13.71 46.96 7.97
C ARG A 169 14.09 47.02 6.49
N GLN A 170 15.27 46.52 6.13
CA GLN A 170 15.68 46.37 4.74
C GLN A 170 14.75 45.41 3.98
N PHE A 171 14.32 44.32 4.61
CA PHE A 171 13.28 43.42 4.09
C PHE A 171 11.97 44.11 3.77
N ALA A 172 11.49 44.96 4.69
CA ALA A 172 10.21 45.63 4.53
C ALA A 172 10.22 46.71 3.43
N GLN A 173 11.41 47.22 3.07
CA GLN A 173 11.58 48.25 2.03
C GLN A 173 12.04 47.70 0.67
N ALA A 174 12.46 46.43 0.59
CA ALA A 174 12.90 45.82 -0.65
C ALA A 174 11.71 45.55 -1.58
N THR A 175 11.65 46.26 -2.71
CA THR A 175 10.63 46.08 -3.76
C THR A 175 10.95 44.95 -4.73
N ASN A 176 12.22 44.48 -4.73
CA ASN A 176 12.73 43.49 -5.68
C ASN A 176 13.18 42.20 -4.96
N ILE A 177 12.86 41.07 -5.60
CA ILE A 177 12.98 39.72 -5.01
C ILE A 177 14.45 39.34 -4.73
N GLU A 178 15.42 39.78 -5.55
CA GLU A 178 16.84 39.47 -5.33
C GLU A 178 17.39 40.08 -4.04
N ALA A 179 16.97 41.31 -3.69
CA ALA A 179 17.38 41.99 -2.47
C ALA A 179 16.77 41.34 -1.21
N THR A 180 15.56 40.78 -1.33
CA THR A 180 14.96 39.98 -0.24
C THR A 180 15.68 38.64 -0.06
N MET A 181 16.24 38.06 -1.13
CA MET A 181 16.86 36.74 -1.05
C MET A 181 18.27 36.78 -0.46
N SER A 182 19.06 37.82 -0.74
CA SER A 182 20.37 38.03 -0.11
C SER A 182 20.26 38.29 1.39
N ALA A 183 19.30 39.13 1.81
CA ALA A 183 19.06 39.42 3.22
C ALA A 183 18.54 38.20 4.02
N LEU A 184 17.89 37.23 3.36
CA LEU A 184 17.36 36.02 4.01
C LEU A 184 18.49 35.02 4.28
N LEU A 185 19.49 34.98 3.40
CA LEU A 185 20.66 34.12 3.54
C LEU A 185 21.59 34.62 4.65
N ASP A 186 21.74 35.93 4.82
CA ASP A 186 22.52 36.53 5.92
C ASP A 186 21.88 36.30 7.31
N LEU A 187 20.55 36.17 7.37
CA LEU A 187 19.84 35.86 8.62
C LEU A 187 19.99 34.39 9.05
N ASN A 188 20.39 33.49 8.15
CA ASN A 188 20.54 32.08 8.46
C ASN A 188 21.54 31.35 7.52
N PRO A 189 22.86 31.48 7.75
CA PRO A 189 23.88 30.83 6.93
C PRO A 189 23.86 29.28 7.04
N GLY A 190 23.06 28.71 7.94
CA GLY A 190 22.88 27.26 8.13
C GLY A 190 21.60 26.67 7.54
N ALA A 191 20.70 27.45 6.96
CA ALA A 191 19.42 26.95 6.42
C ALA A 191 19.49 26.42 4.97
N GLY A 192 20.66 26.51 4.34
CA GLY A 192 20.83 26.28 2.90
C GLY A 192 21.19 24.87 2.44
N SER A 193 21.23 23.84 3.29
CA SER A 193 21.69 22.49 2.87
C SER A 193 20.74 21.36 3.25
N LYS A 194 19.48 21.44 2.81
CA LYS A 194 18.70 20.20 2.63
C LYS A 194 19.07 19.57 1.28
N TRP A 195 20.15 18.79 1.29
CA TRP A 195 20.72 18.00 0.19
C TRP A 195 19.68 17.32 -0.73
N TRP A 196 18.54 16.91 -0.17
CA TRP A 196 17.42 16.26 -0.85
C TRP A 196 16.77 17.09 -1.98
N HIS A 197 16.74 18.43 -1.89
CA HIS A 197 16.13 19.27 -2.93
C HIS A 197 16.96 19.35 -4.22
N ARG A 198 18.25 18.97 -4.18
CA ARG A 198 19.15 19.05 -5.34
C ARG A 198 19.20 17.76 -6.17
N HIS A 199 18.76 16.62 -5.63
CA HIS A 199 18.90 15.32 -6.29
C HIS A 199 17.58 14.62 -6.66
N LEU A 200 16.45 15.02 -6.09
CA LEU A 200 15.13 14.44 -6.39
C LEU A 200 14.30 15.36 -7.30
N PHE A 201 14.81 15.65 -8.50
CA PHE A 201 14.08 16.44 -9.51
C PHE A 201 12.83 15.72 -10.06
N ILE A 202 12.78 14.38 -9.99
CA ILE A 202 11.68 13.57 -10.56
C ILE A 202 10.39 13.61 -9.72
N PHE A 203 10.48 13.76 -8.40
CA PHE A 203 9.31 13.74 -7.50
C PHE A 203 8.88 15.12 -7.01
N ARG A 204 9.12 16.17 -7.80
CA ARG A 204 8.58 17.50 -7.49
C ARG A 204 7.09 17.50 -7.88
N PRO A 205 6.12 17.60 -6.95
CA PRO A 205 4.67 17.58 -7.25
C PRO A 205 4.18 18.81 -8.07
N THR A 206 5.11 19.70 -8.44
CA THR A 206 4.90 20.84 -9.33
C THR A 206 5.25 20.54 -10.78
N SER A 207 5.82 19.37 -11.11
CA SER A 207 6.13 19.01 -12.50
C SER A 207 4.85 18.62 -13.26
N TRP A 208 4.65 19.24 -14.43
CA TRP A 208 3.47 19.06 -15.27
C TRP A 208 3.14 17.58 -15.60
N PRO A 209 4.08 16.68 -15.94
CA PRO A 209 3.73 15.29 -16.27
C PRO A 209 3.20 14.47 -15.09
N VAL A 210 3.62 14.78 -13.86
CA VAL A 210 3.15 14.08 -12.65
C VAL A 210 1.72 14.50 -12.32
N ARG A 211 1.37 15.79 -12.50
CA ARG A 211 -0.01 16.27 -12.36
C ARG A 211 -0.95 15.68 -13.40
N SER A 212 -0.50 15.58 -14.65
CA SER A 212 -1.29 14.98 -15.72
C SER A 212 -1.56 13.49 -15.48
N SER A 213 -0.56 12.74 -15.00
CA SER A 213 -0.73 11.32 -14.62
C SER A 213 -1.69 11.14 -13.44
N LEU A 214 -1.63 12.01 -12.42
CA LEU A 214 -2.58 11.98 -11.30
C LEU A 214 -4.01 12.32 -11.73
N TYR A 215 -4.18 13.25 -12.68
CA TYR A 215 -5.51 13.63 -13.18
C TYR A 215 -6.17 12.51 -13.97
N VAL A 216 -5.39 11.78 -14.78
CA VAL A 216 -5.89 10.63 -15.56
C VAL A 216 -6.28 9.47 -14.64
N THR A 217 -5.51 9.21 -13.58
CA THR A 217 -5.80 8.15 -12.62
C THR A 217 -6.95 8.48 -11.65
N GLN A 218 -7.28 9.76 -11.44
CA GLN A 218 -8.43 10.16 -10.61
C GLN A 218 -9.78 10.17 -11.35
N HIS A 219 -9.82 9.95 -12.66
CA HIS A 219 -11.08 9.99 -13.40
C HIS A 219 -11.96 8.76 -13.09
N ARG A 220 -13.24 8.99 -12.77
CA ARG A 220 -14.21 7.92 -12.40
C ARG A 220 -14.37 6.80 -13.44
N TYR A 221 -14.06 7.07 -14.71
CA TYR A 221 -14.15 6.09 -15.81
C TYR A 221 -12.86 5.28 -16.00
N PHE A 222 -11.74 5.68 -15.39
CA PHE A 222 -10.47 4.97 -15.51
C PHE A 222 -10.56 3.57 -14.90
N HIS A 223 -11.24 3.43 -13.75
CA HIS A 223 -11.50 2.12 -13.15
C HIS A 223 -12.34 1.21 -14.05
N PHE A 224 -13.38 1.74 -14.72
CA PHE A 224 -14.18 0.97 -15.66
C PHE A 224 -13.41 0.60 -16.94
N LEU A 225 -12.53 1.49 -17.43
CA LEU A 225 -11.65 1.24 -18.56
C LEU A 225 -10.65 0.12 -18.26
N VAL A 226 -10.01 0.15 -17.08
CA VAL A 226 -9.08 -0.92 -16.65
C VAL A 226 -9.82 -2.24 -16.52
N LEU A 227 -11.02 -2.24 -15.91
CA LEU A 227 -11.84 -3.46 -15.81
C LEU A 227 -12.22 -4.00 -17.19
N PHE A 228 -12.63 -3.11 -18.11
CA PHE A 228 -12.96 -3.47 -19.49
C PHE A 228 -11.76 -4.06 -20.24
N CYS A 229 -10.57 -3.46 -20.13
CA CYS A 229 -9.35 -3.98 -20.76
C CYS A 229 -8.95 -5.36 -20.21
N VAL A 230 -9.13 -5.59 -18.90
CA VAL A 230 -8.88 -6.90 -18.29
C VAL A 230 -9.87 -7.94 -18.82
N CYS A 231 -11.16 -7.61 -18.88
CA CYS A 231 -12.20 -8.49 -19.43
C CYS A 231 -11.98 -8.77 -20.92
N LEU A 232 -11.64 -7.75 -21.72
CA LEU A 232 -11.32 -7.89 -23.14
C LEU A 232 -10.09 -8.79 -23.34
N GLY A 233 -9.05 -8.62 -22.52
CA GLY A 233 -7.85 -9.47 -22.56
C GLY A 233 -8.15 -10.93 -22.20
N THR A 234 -9.05 -11.16 -21.25
CA THR A 234 -9.48 -12.53 -20.91
C THR A 234 -10.32 -13.15 -22.02
N ILE A 235 -11.20 -12.38 -22.67
CA ILE A 235 -12.01 -12.83 -23.81
C ILE A 235 -11.13 -13.16 -25.02
N VAL A 236 -10.16 -12.30 -25.35
CA VAL A 236 -9.22 -12.52 -26.46
C VAL A 236 -8.37 -13.77 -26.22
N MET A 237 -7.87 -13.97 -25.00
CA MET A 237 -7.13 -15.18 -24.64
C MET A 237 -8.01 -16.45 -24.68
N CYS A 238 -9.30 -16.32 -24.40
CA CYS A 238 -10.26 -17.43 -24.48
C CYS A 238 -10.65 -17.76 -25.92
N LEU A 239 -10.65 -16.77 -26.82
CA LEU A 239 -10.91 -16.94 -28.25
C LEU A 239 -9.68 -17.33 -29.08
N TYR A 240 -8.47 -17.12 -28.57
CA TYR A 240 -7.21 -17.44 -29.26
C TYR A 240 -7.18 -18.87 -29.86
N PRO A 241 -7.55 -19.95 -29.15
CA PRO A 241 -7.57 -21.30 -29.73
C PRO A 241 -8.71 -21.56 -30.72
N ALA A 242 -9.73 -20.70 -30.82
CA ALA A 242 -10.82 -20.83 -31.79
C ALA A 242 -10.52 -20.15 -33.14
N LEU A 243 -9.55 -19.23 -33.18
CA LEU A 243 -9.08 -18.54 -34.39
C LEU A 243 -7.94 -19.26 -35.09
N GLU A 244 -7.27 -20.19 -34.41
CA GLU A 244 -6.14 -20.97 -34.92
C GLU A 244 -6.56 -22.39 -35.36
N ALA A 245 -7.86 -22.67 -35.30
CA ALA A 245 -8.49 -23.93 -35.72
C ALA A 245 -9.15 -23.86 -37.12
N ASP A 246 -9.05 -22.71 -37.81
CA ASP A 246 -9.27 -22.53 -39.26
C ASP A 246 -7.91 -22.23 -39.94
#